data_AF-A0A644XI72-F1
#
_entry.id   AF-A0A644XI72-F1
#
_cell.length_a   1.000
_cell.length_b   1.000
_cell.length_c   1.000
_cell.angle_alpha   90.00
_cell.angle_beta   90.00
_cell.angle_gamma   90.00
#
_symmetry.space_group_name_H-M   'P 1'
#
loop_
_entity.id
_entity.type
_entity.pdbx_description
1 polymer ?
#
loop_
_entity_poly.entity_id
_entity_poly.type
_entity_poly.pdbx_seq_one_letter_code
_entity_poly.pdbx_strand_id
1 'polypeptide(L)'
;MYTGVTSVTSDESIIGFLLCNQRTKETHFYSIAGATEYSAQGSAQSKVQQMNYQATFPLLLNIAEQPTYFMALKGADGLVKMYAMVNVQQYQIVATGSTLAECEVNYRTALADNKLIDNDQAEVVPSDQQEISGVLAEIRSAVMDGNSYYFLRLEGADTFYAVSAAKNPLAVILNVGDRVRVTYTAGSEGSILTAGSVTAEGKTAESVLPPAQTDASEPDGTQAEQTPATAAQAPV
;
A
#
# COMPACT_ATOMS: atom_id res chain seq x y z
N MET A 1 9.03 -6.34 27.65
CA MET A 1 8.85 -7.79 27.43
C MET A 1 7.42 -7.96 26.92
N TYR A 2 7.27 -8.69 25.81
CA TYR A 2 5.99 -8.91 25.13
C TYR A 2 5.77 -10.42 25.02
N THR A 3 4.58 -10.88 25.37
CA THR A 3 4.14 -12.27 25.18
C THR A 3 2.63 -12.30 24.99
N GLY A 4 2.16 -13.09 24.03
CA GLY A 4 0.77 -13.51 23.94
C GLY A 4 0.37 -14.36 25.13
N VAL A 5 -0.91 -14.29 25.47
CA VAL A 5 -1.59 -15.14 26.43
C VAL A 5 -2.62 -15.94 25.65
N THR A 6 -2.50 -17.26 25.68
CA THR A 6 -3.43 -18.19 25.04
C THR A 6 -4.50 -18.64 26.02
N SER A 7 -5.66 -19.05 25.50
CA SER A 7 -6.71 -19.67 26.33
C SER A 7 -6.22 -20.98 26.96
N VAL A 8 -6.78 -21.32 28.12
CA VAL A 8 -6.53 -22.59 28.83
C VAL A 8 -7.37 -23.76 28.28
N THR A 9 -8.30 -23.47 27.36
CA THR A 9 -9.14 -24.46 26.66
C THR A 9 -8.50 -24.88 25.33
N SER A 10 -8.90 -26.02 24.75
CA SER A 10 -8.31 -26.64 23.54
C SER A 10 -8.27 -25.77 22.26
N ASP A 11 -8.82 -24.56 22.32
CA ASP A 11 -8.72 -23.59 21.24
C ASP A 11 -7.50 -22.70 21.55
N GLU A 12 -6.36 -22.98 20.91
CA GLU A 12 -5.08 -22.26 21.09
C GLU A 12 -5.14 -20.79 20.63
N SER A 13 -6.33 -20.20 20.54
CA SER A 13 -6.55 -18.80 20.23
C SER A 13 -5.94 -17.88 21.29
N ILE A 14 -5.34 -16.77 20.85
CA ILE A 14 -4.89 -15.71 21.74
C ILE A 14 -6.11 -15.05 22.36
N ILE A 15 -6.10 -14.89 23.69
CA ILE A 15 -7.09 -14.11 24.44
C ILE A 15 -6.63 -12.67 24.67
N GLY A 16 -5.32 -12.42 24.54
CA GLY A 16 -4.72 -11.11 24.61
C GLY A 16 -3.22 -11.17 24.73
N PHE A 17 -2.58 -10.02 24.89
CA PHE A 17 -1.13 -9.93 25.07
C PHE A 17 -0.77 -9.08 26.28
N LEU A 18 0.38 -9.39 26.86
CA LEU A 18 0.89 -8.76 28.05
C LEU A 18 2.14 -7.95 27.69
N LEU A 19 2.07 -6.63 27.88
CA LEU A 19 3.26 -5.77 27.84
C LEU A 19 3.75 -5.57 29.27
N CYS A 20 4.95 -6.06 29.55
CA CYS A 20 5.65 -5.81 30.79
C CYS A 20 6.79 -4.81 30.54
N ASN A 21 6.74 -3.67 31.21
CA ASN A 21 7.86 -2.74 31.25
C ASN A 21 9.00 -3.37 32.06
N GLN A 22 10.14 -3.64 31.42
CA GLN A 22 11.24 -4.35 32.07
C GLN A 22 11.93 -3.54 33.19
N ARG A 23 11.76 -2.21 33.20
CA ARG A 23 12.33 -1.30 34.20
C ARG A 23 11.37 -1.09 35.37
N THR A 24 10.10 -0.77 35.12
CA THR A 24 9.11 -0.49 36.18
C THR A 24 8.37 -1.71 36.68
N LYS A 25 8.42 -2.84 35.95
CA LYS A 25 7.63 -4.06 36.18
C LYS A 25 6.11 -3.88 36.05
N GLU A 26 5.65 -2.73 35.55
CA GLU A 26 4.24 -2.52 35.24
C GLU A 26 3.81 -3.42 34.07
N THR A 27 2.64 -4.03 34.22
CA THR A 27 2.07 -4.96 33.27
C THR A 27 0.73 -4.45 32.76
N HIS A 28 0.58 -4.41 31.44
CA HIS A 28 -0.68 -4.08 30.78
C HIS A 28 -1.14 -5.26 29.96
N PHE A 29 -2.37 -5.70 30.21
CA PHE A 29 -3.04 -6.74 29.45
C PHE A 29 -3.95 -6.11 28.41
N TYR A 30 -3.79 -6.52 27.16
CA TYR A 30 -4.60 -6.09 26.04
C TYR A 30 -5.33 -7.30 25.47
N SER A 31 -6.66 -7.31 25.64
CA SER A 31 -7.51 -8.38 25.15
C SER A 31 -7.74 -8.21 23.64
N ILE A 32 -6.89 -8.80 22.81
CA ILE A 32 -7.10 -8.89 21.36
C ILE A 32 -7.22 -10.38 21.01
N ALA A 33 -8.41 -10.78 20.59
CA ALA A 33 -8.65 -12.11 20.05
C ALA A 33 -8.09 -12.20 18.63
N GLY A 34 -7.38 -13.28 18.32
CA GLY A 34 -6.78 -13.46 17.00
C GLY A 34 -5.79 -14.62 16.93
N ALA A 35 -5.05 -14.63 15.83
CA ALA A 35 -4.05 -15.66 15.56
C ALA A 35 -2.87 -15.61 16.54
N THR A 36 -2.32 -16.78 16.86
CA THR A 36 -1.10 -16.86 17.66
C THR A 36 0.12 -16.31 16.92
N GLU A 37 1.15 -15.92 17.67
CA GLU A 37 2.42 -15.49 17.08
C GLU A 37 2.99 -16.56 16.13
N TYR A 38 2.88 -17.84 16.51
CA TYR A 38 3.31 -18.96 15.67
C TYR A 38 2.44 -19.14 14.43
N SER A 39 1.13 -18.91 14.53
CA SER A 39 0.22 -18.94 13.36
C SER A 39 0.53 -17.81 12.39
N ALA A 40 0.84 -16.61 12.90
CA ALA A 40 1.27 -15.49 12.09
C ALA A 40 2.61 -15.79 11.37
N GLN A 41 3.57 -16.40 12.07
CA GLN A 41 4.83 -16.86 11.47
C GLN A 41 4.59 -17.86 10.34
N GLY A 42 3.75 -18.87 10.57
CA GLY A 42 3.40 -19.86 9.56
C GLY A 42 2.71 -19.23 8.35
N SER A 43 1.84 -18.24 8.57
CA SER A 43 1.14 -17.50 7.50
C SER A 43 2.11 -16.69 6.65
N ALA A 44 3.04 -15.97 7.30
CA ALA A 44 4.09 -15.22 6.61
C ALA A 44 5.01 -16.13 5.79
N GLN A 45 5.44 -17.26 6.35
CA GLN A 45 6.29 -18.24 5.67
C GLN A 45 5.58 -18.92 4.50
N SER A 46 4.29 -19.20 4.64
CA SER A 46 3.48 -19.80 3.56
C SER A 46 3.41 -18.89 2.33
N LYS A 47 3.38 -17.56 2.52
CA LYS A 47 3.40 -16.59 1.42
C LYS A 47 4.70 -16.61 0.61
N VAL A 48 5.82 -16.94 1.26
CA VAL A 48 7.17 -16.96 0.65
C VAL A 48 7.79 -18.35 0.65
N GLN A 49 6.97 -19.40 0.60
CA GLN A 49 7.42 -20.78 0.76
C GLN A 49 8.56 -21.15 -0.22
N GLN A 50 8.43 -20.69 -1.47
CA GLN A 50 9.43 -20.86 -2.53
C GLN A 50 10.82 -20.27 -2.22
N MET A 51 10.90 -19.27 -1.33
CA MET A 51 12.15 -18.59 -0.98
C MET A 51 12.87 -19.23 0.21
N ASN A 52 12.22 -20.19 0.90
CA ASN A 52 12.74 -20.82 2.12
C ASN A 52 13.17 -19.81 3.20
N TYR A 53 12.44 -18.70 3.34
CA TYR A 53 12.73 -17.71 4.38
C TYR A 53 12.11 -18.11 5.72
N GLN A 54 12.80 -17.75 6.80
CA GLN A 54 12.34 -17.98 8.16
C GLN A 54 11.81 -16.68 8.77
N ALA A 55 10.56 -16.71 9.27
CA ALA A 55 9.98 -15.57 9.97
C ALA A 55 10.57 -15.45 11.39
N THR A 56 10.98 -14.24 11.76
CA THR A 56 11.36 -13.94 13.15
C THR A 56 10.16 -13.95 14.07
N PHE A 57 10.39 -13.92 15.38
CA PHE A 57 9.31 -13.69 16.34
C PHE A 57 8.58 -12.37 16.02
N PRO A 58 7.24 -12.37 15.94
CA PRO A 58 6.49 -11.21 15.49
C PRO A 58 6.48 -10.10 16.54
N LEU A 59 6.48 -8.87 16.06
CA LEU A 59 6.25 -7.66 16.86
C LEU A 59 4.85 -7.15 16.57
N LEU A 60 4.07 -6.91 17.61
CA LEU A 60 2.73 -6.37 17.46
C LEU A 60 2.79 -4.85 17.27
N LEU A 61 2.23 -4.38 16.16
CA LEU A 61 2.11 -2.98 15.79
C LEU A 61 0.63 -2.63 15.54
N ASN A 62 0.33 -1.34 15.62
CA ASN A 62 -0.92 -0.79 15.12
C ASN A 62 -0.63 -0.12 13.77
N ILE A 63 -1.26 -0.61 12.70
CA ILE A 63 -1.16 -0.04 11.35
C ILE A 63 -2.59 0.29 10.90
N ALA A 64 -2.88 1.57 10.66
CA ALA A 64 -4.22 2.04 10.28
C ALA A 64 -5.34 1.52 11.21
N GLU A 65 -5.13 1.64 12.52
CA GLU A 65 -6.03 1.16 13.59
C GLU A 65 -6.22 -0.37 13.65
N GLN A 66 -5.51 -1.13 12.80
CA GLN A 66 -5.57 -2.57 12.77
C GLN A 66 -4.39 -3.21 13.54
N PRO A 67 -4.67 -4.14 14.48
CA PRO A 67 -3.62 -4.88 15.16
C PRO A 67 -2.91 -5.80 14.15
N THR A 68 -1.60 -5.62 14.04
CA THR A 68 -0.79 -6.21 12.97
C THR A 68 0.50 -6.82 13.53
N TYR A 69 0.79 -8.05 13.15
CA TYR A 69 2.09 -8.68 13.39
C TYR A 69 3.08 -8.29 12.32
N PHE A 70 4.19 -7.70 12.73
CA PHE A 70 5.34 -7.40 11.88
C PHE A 70 6.46 -8.40 12.12
N MET A 71 7.01 -8.95 11.05
CA MET A 71 8.09 -9.92 11.08
C MET A 71 9.15 -9.58 10.04
N ALA A 72 10.40 -9.84 10.39
CA ALA A 72 11.46 -9.94 9.39
C ALA A 72 11.52 -11.39 8.87
N LEU A 73 11.69 -11.53 7.56
CA LEU A 73 11.92 -12.80 6.89
C LEU A 73 13.42 -12.91 6.60
N LYS A 74 14.05 -13.90 7.21
CA LYS A 74 15.48 -14.15 7.10
C LYS A 74 15.78 -15.26 6.12
N GLY A 75 16.85 -15.09 5.34
CA GLY A 75 17.43 -16.18 4.57
C GLY A 75 18.12 -17.22 5.46
N ALA A 76 18.56 -18.32 4.85
CA ALA A 76 19.37 -19.34 5.53
C ALA A 76 20.70 -18.79 6.08
N ASP A 77 21.17 -17.66 5.53
CA ASP A 77 22.33 -16.90 5.99
C ASP A 77 22.06 -16.07 7.26
N GLY A 78 20.81 -16.06 7.76
CA GLY A 78 20.39 -15.30 8.93
C GLY A 78 20.20 -13.80 8.67
N LEU A 79 20.40 -13.34 7.44
CA LEU A 79 20.22 -11.95 7.04
C LEU A 79 18.77 -11.68 6.68
N VAL A 80 18.28 -10.50 7.05
CA VAL A 80 16.94 -10.04 6.65
C VAL A 80 16.93 -9.82 5.15
N LYS A 81 16.01 -10.49 4.46
CA LYS A 81 15.82 -10.37 3.01
C LYS A 81 14.53 -9.64 2.67
N MET A 82 13.54 -9.76 3.55
CA MET A 82 12.18 -9.29 3.31
C MET A 82 11.48 -9.02 4.64
N TYR A 83 10.39 -8.28 4.58
CA TYR A 83 9.50 -8.02 5.70
C TYR A 83 8.11 -8.59 5.41
N ALA A 84 7.39 -8.96 6.47
CA ALA A 84 6.03 -9.44 6.39
C ALA A 84 5.16 -8.75 7.44
N MET A 85 3.92 -8.43 7.05
CA MET A 85 2.87 -7.95 7.92
C MET A 85 1.66 -8.89 7.83
N VAL A 86 1.13 -9.28 8.97
CA VAL A 86 -0.01 -10.21 9.10
C VAL A 86 -1.05 -9.60 10.03
N ASN A 87 -2.31 -9.54 9.61
CA ASN A 87 -3.37 -9.03 10.48
C ASN A 87 -3.63 -10.01 11.63
N VAL A 88 -3.76 -9.51 12.86
CA VAL A 88 -3.95 -10.37 14.05
C VAL A 88 -5.33 -11.02 14.06
N GLN A 89 -6.37 -10.29 13.64
CA GLN A 89 -7.74 -10.81 13.63
C GLN A 89 -7.98 -11.70 12.40
N GLN A 90 -7.41 -11.33 11.25
CA GLN A 90 -7.54 -12.04 9.98
C GLN A 90 -6.18 -12.47 9.44
N TYR A 91 -5.59 -13.51 10.02
CA TYR A 91 -4.23 -13.98 9.69
C TYR A 91 -4.02 -14.44 8.23
N GLN A 92 -5.10 -14.63 7.48
CA GLN A 92 -5.05 -14.82 6.02
C GLN A 92 -4.57 -13.57 5.26
N ILE A 93 -4.73 -12.38 5.84
CA ILE A 93 -4.25 -11.13 5.27
C ILE A 93 -2.77 -11.00 5.59
N VAL A 94 -1.97 -11.36 4.58
CA VAL A 94 -0.51 -11.33 4.64
C VAL A 94 0.01 -10.49 3.48
N ALA A 95 0.83 -9.50 3.82
CA ALA A 95 1.59 -8.73 2.84
C ALA A 95 3.09 -8.87 3.11
N THR A 96 3.87 -8.79 2.04
CA THR A 96 5.33 -8.88 2.07
C THR A 96 5.94 -7.77 1.22
N GLY A 97 7.14 -7.33 1.58
CA GLY A 97 7.88 -6.32 0.83
C GLY A 97 9.38 -6.43 1.08
N SER A 98 10.18 -6.06 0.08
CA SER A 98 11.64 -6.07 0.18
C SER A 98 12.15 -4.98 1.13
N THR A 99 11.42 -3.87 1.21
CA THR A 99 11.64 -2.78 2.17
C THR A 99 10.45 -2.65 3.12
N LEU A 100 10.66 -1.98 4.26
CA LEU A 100 9.59 -1.73 5.22
C LEU A 100 8.46 -0.88 4.62
N ALA A 101 8.81 0.18 3.88
CA ALA A 101 7.86 1.07 3.25
C ALA A 101 7.00 0.34 2.21
N GLU A 102 7.63 -0.48 1.36
CA GLU A 102 6.90 -1.31 0.39
C GLU A 102 5.97 -2.32 1.08
N CYS A 103 6.44 -2.97 2.15
CA CYS A 103 5.63 -3.91 2.93
C CYS A 103 4.40 -3.23 3.53
N GLU A 104 4.55 -2.01 4.07
CA GLU A 104 3.43 -1.24 4.63
C GLU A 104 2.42 -0.84 3.55
N VAL A 105 2.87 -0.34 2.39
CA VAL A 105 1.98 0.00 1.27
C VAL A 105 1.18 -1.23 0.83
N ASN A 106 1.88 -2.36 0.60
CA ASN A 106 1.25 -3.61 0.20
C ASN A 106 0.25 -4.10 1.25
N TYR A 107 0.58 -3.94 2.53
CA TYR A 107 -0.29 -4.34 3.62
C TYR A 107 -1.55 -3.49 3.73
N ARG A 108 -1.42 -2.15 3.65
CA ARG A 108 -2.58 -1.25 3.70
C ARG A 108 -3.49 -1.44 2.49
N THR A 109 -2.92 -1.70 1.32
CA THR A 109 -3.69 -2.10 0.14
C THR A 109 -4.48 -3.38 0.41
N ALA A 110 -3.82 -4.41 0.96
CA ALA A 110 -4.50 -5.67 1.31
C ALA A 110 -5.59 -5.47 2.38
N LEU A 111 -5.42 -4.56 3.34
CA LEU A 111 -6.45 -4.21 4.32
C LEU A 111 -7.66 -3.52 3.66
N ALA A 112 -7.43 -2.60 2.73
CA ALA A 112 -8.48 -1.91 2.00
C ALA A 112 -9.27 -2.85 1.09
N ASP A 113 -8.59 -3.77 0.39
CA ASP A 113 -9.22 -4.81 -0.43
C ASP A 113 -10.14 -5.72 0.40
N ASN A 114 -9.76 -5.97 1.66
CA ASN A 114 -10.55 -6.75 2.62
C ASN A 114 -11.55 -5.89 3.41
N LYS A 115 -11.72 -4.60 3.06
CA LYS A 115 -12.65 -3.64 3.69
C LYS A 115 -12.45 -3.47 5.20
N LEU A 116 -11.21 -3.64 5.67
CA LEU A 116 -10.84 -3.39 7.05
C LEU A 116 -10.46 -1.93 7.31
N ILE A 117 -10.12 -1.20 6.26
CA ILE A 117 -9.83 0.24 6.27
C ILE A 117 -10.46 0.89 5.04
N ASP A 118 -10.70 2.20 5.10
CA ASP A 118 -11.15 2.95 3.93
C ASP A 118 -10.04 3.08 2.88
N ASN A 119 -10.41 3.23 1.59
CA ASN A 119 -9.43 3.41 0.51
C ASN A 119 -8.51 4.62 0.73
N ASP A 120 -9.02 5.68 1.35
CA ASP A 120 -8.22 6.86 1.71
C ASP A 120 -7.14 6.55 2.76
N GLN A 121 -7.32 5.48 3.52
CA GLN A 121 -6.34 4.97 4.48
C GLN A 121 -5.39 3.94 3.84
N ALA A 122 -5.62 3.50 2.60
CA ALA A 122 -4.70 2.58 1.91
C ALA A 122 -3.38 3.27 1.54
N GLU A 123 -3.41 4.58 1.31
CA GLU A 123 -2.23 5.36 0.97
C GLU A 123 -1.34 5.55 2.21
N VAL A 124 -0.06 5.18 2.09
CA VAL A 124 0.94 5.47 3.12
C VAL A 124 1.25 6.95 3.05
N VAL A 125 0.55 7.72 3.88
CA VAL A 125 0.87 9.10 4.15
C VAL A 125 2.09 9.11 5.09
N PRO A 126 3.26 9.63 4.68
CA PRO A 126 4.39 9.80 5.59
C PRO A 126 3.95 10.59 6.83
N SER A 127 4.35 10.14 8.02
CA SER A 127 4.02 10.79 9.31
C SER A 127 4.47 12.25 9.41
N ASP A 128 5.37 12.67 8.53
CA ASP A 128 6.01 13.98 8.52
C ASP A 128 5.32 14.96 7.55
N GLN A 129 4.07 14.66 7.18
CA GLN A 129 3.28 15.55 6.36
C GLN A 129 2.76 16.76 7.15
N GLN A 130 3.04 17.93 6.62
CA GLN A 130 2.50 19.20 7.06
C GLN A 130 1.50 19.71 6.03
N GLU A 131 0.61 20.57 6.50
CA GLU A 131 -0.44 21.13 5.66
C GLU A 131 -0.39 22.65 5.69
N ILE A 132 -0.47 23.25 4.50
CA ILE A 132 -0.52 24.69 4.32
C ILE A 132 -1.69 25.04 3.42
N SER A 133 -2.42 26.09 3.78
CA SER A 133 -3.51 26.63 2.97
C SER A 133 -3.16 28.04 2.54
N GLY A 134 -3.39 28.38 1.28
CA GLY A 134 -3.04 29.68 0.73
C GLY A 134 -3.64 29.92 -0.65
N VAL A 135 -3.46 31.14 -1.14
CA VAL A 135 -3.79 31.48 -2.53
C VAL A 135 -2.60 31.13 -3.41
N LEU A 136 -2.87 30.50 -4.55
CA LEU A 136 -1.83 30.13 -5.51
C LEU A 136 -1.30 31.39 -6.21
N ALA A 137 -0.04 31.74 -5.96
CA ALA A 137 0.64 32.88 -6.58
C ALA A 137 1.27 32.51 -7.93
N GLU A 138 1.75 31.27 -8.06
CA GLU A 138 2.44 30.82 -9.26
C GLU A 138 2.29 29.31 -9.44
N ILE A 139 2.13 28.89 -10.70
CA ILE A 139 2.10 27.48 -11.11
C ILE A 139 3.05 27.27 -12.29
N ARG A 140 3.91 26.26 -12.20
CA ARG A 140 4.77 25.81 -13.30
C ARG A 140 4.57 24.32 -13.52
N SER A 141 4.85 23.84 -14.73
CA SER A 141 4.86 22.41 -15.01
C SER A 141 6.22 21.98 -15.55
N ALA A 142 6.63 20.75 -15.22
CA ALA A 142 7.79 20.11 -15.82
C ALA A 142 7.53 18.61 -15.96
N VAL A 143 8.18 17.97 -16.93
CA VAL A 143 8.19 16.51 -17.04
C VAL A 143 9.52 16.01 -16.48
N MET A 144 9.45 15.17 -15.45
CA MET A 144 10.61 14.51 -14.84
C MET A 144 10.36 13.01 -14.88
N ASP A 145 11.31 12.26 -15.45
CA ASP A 145 11.24 10.79 -15.55
C ASP A 145 9.94 10.25 -16.19
N GLY A 146 9.44 10.96 -17.21
CA GLY A 146 8.20 10.60 -17.91
C GLY A 146 6.91 10.96 -17.16
N ASN A 147 7.01 11.49 -15.95
CA ASN A 147 5.87 11.93 -15.15
C ASN A 147 5.72 13.47 -15.20
N SER A 148 4.48 13.94 -15.35
CA SER A 148 4.16 15.36 -15.27
C SER A 148 4.09 15.82 -13.82
N TYR A 149 4.89 16.84 -13.48
CA TYR A 149 4.89 17.51 -12.19
C TYR A 149 4.43 18.95 -12.32
N TYR A 150 3.65 19.40 -11.35
CA TYR A 150 3.23 20.78 -11.18
C TYR A 150 3.89 21.37 -9.93
N PHE A 151 4.54 22.52 -10.09
CA PHE A 151 5.18 23.27 -9.01
C PHE A 151 4.29 24.44 -8.64
N LEU A 152 3.79 24.42 -7.41
CA LEU A 152 2.87 25.40 -6.87
C LEU A 152 3.60 26.31 -5.89
N ARG A 153 3.41 27.63 -5.98
CA ARG A 153 3.90 28.59 -4.99
C ARG A 153 2.73 29.37 -4.43
N LEU A 154 2.65 29.45 -3.10
CA LEU A 154 1.60 30.19 -2.40
C LEU A 154 2.01 31.65 -2.20
N GLU A 155 1.03 32.54 -2.07
CA GLU A 155 1.27 33.94 -1.70
C GLU A 155 2.01 34.02 -0.35
N GLY A 156 3.05 34.86 -0.29
CA GLY A 156 3.86 35.04 0.92
C GLY A 156 4.86 33.90 1.23
N ALA A 157 4.96 32.89 0.36
CA ALA A 157 5.95 31.81 0.47
C ALA A 157 6.93 31.81 -0.72
N ASP A 158 8.20 31.58 -0.43
CA ASP A 158 9.27 31.43 -1.43
C ASP A 158 9.51 29.95 -1.82
N THR A 159 8.80 29.03 -1.17
CA THR A 159 8.90 27.59 -1.39
C THR A 159 7.93 27.12 -2.47
N PHE A 160 8.42 26.30 -3.39
CA PHE A 160 7.60 25.60 -4.37
C PHE A 160 7.20 24.22 -3.85
N TYR A 161 5.97 23.82 -4.09
CA TYR A 161 5.43 22.51 -3.76
C TYR A 161 5.24 21.70 -5.04
N ALA A 162 5.99 20.62 -5.20
CA ALA A 162 5.97 19.76 -6.38
C ALA A 162 4.91 18.65 -6.22
N VAL A 163 3.96 18.60 -7.15
CA VAL A 163 2.81 17.69 -7.13
C VAL A 163 2.83 16.86 -8.41
N SER A 164 2.72 15.54 -8.28
CA SER A 164 2.58 14.66 -9.45
C SER A 164 1.16 14.71 -9.99
N ALA A 165 1.01 14.98 -11.30
CA ALA A 165 -0.29 14.96 -11.97
C ALA A 165 -0.96 13.58 -11.94
N ALA A 166 -0.16 12.50 -11.89
CA ALA A 166 -0.66 11.12 -11.80
C ALA A 166 -1.31 10.82 -10.44
N LYS A 167 -0.78 11.41 -9.36
CA LYS A 167 -1.31 11.24 -8.00
C LYS A 167 -2.45 12.22 -7.70
N ASN A 168 -2.40 13.41 -8.30
CA ASN A 168 -3.36 14.46 -8.04
C ASN A 168 -3.80 15.14 -9.35
N PRO A 169 -4.84 14.62 -10.02
CA PRO A 169 -5.31 15.16 -11.30
C PRO A 169 -5.88 16.58 -11.16
N LEU A 170 -6.32 16.98 -9.96
CA LEU A 170 -6.73 18.34 -9.63
C LEU A 170 -5.65 19.37 -9.98
N ALA A 171 -4.36 19.01 -9.85
CA ALA A 171 -3.24 19.91 -10.15
C ALA A 171 -3.25 20.46 -11.59
N VAL A 172 -3.85 19.74 -12.54
CA VAL A 172 -3.91 20.12 -13.96
C VAL A 172 -4.87 21.29 -14.21
N ILE A 173 -5.89 21.46 -13.35
CA ILE A 173 -6.97 22.46 -13.53
C ILE A 173 -6.84 23.66 -12.57
N LEU A 174 -5.74 23.74 -11.83
CA LEU A 174 -5.44 24.85 -10.93
C LEU A 174 -4.95 26.07 -11.72
N ASN A 175 -5.38 27.24 -11.29
CA ASN A 175 -4.96 28.52 -11.83
C ASN A 175 -4.44 29.42 -10.71
N VAL A 176 -3.59 30.38 -11.09
CA VAL A 176 -3.17 31.46 -10.19
C VAL A 176 -4.41 32.19 -9.65
N GLY A 177 -4.47 32.40 -8.34
CA GLY A 177 -5.62 32.98 -7.63
C GLY A 177 -6.55 31.96 -6.98
N ASP A 178 -6.41 30.66 -7.26
CA ASP A 178 -7.19 29.63 -6.56
C ASP A 178 -6.73 29.49 -5.10
N ARG A 179 -7.69 29.31 -4.19
CA ARG A 179 -7.38 28.95 -2.81
C ARG A 179 -7.18 27.44 -2.74
N VAL A 180 -5.96 27.04 -2.41
CA VAL A 180 -5.54 25.65 -2.36
C VAL A 180 -5.05 25.26 -0.97
N ARG A 181 -5.21 23.98 -0.66
CA ARG A 181 -4.69 23.34 0.54
C ARG A 181 -3.75 22.23 0.08
N VAL A 182 -2.49 22.38 0.48
CA VAL A 182 -1.38 21.53 0.04
C VAL A 182 -0.87 20.74 1.22
N THR A 183 -0.84 19.42 1.08
CA THR A 183 -0.22 18.52 2.04
C THR A 183 1.15 18.13 1.51
N TYR A 184 2.21 18.45 2.24
CA TYR A 184 3.59 18.25 1.82
C TYR A 184 4.41 17.53 2.88
N THR A 185 5.39 16.74 2.44
CA THR A 185 6.30 16.07 3.37
C THR A 185 7.44 17.01 3.70
N ALA A 186 7.67 17.28 4.99
CA ALA A 186 8.78 18.10 5.43
C ALA A 186 10.10 17.32 5.20
N GLY A 187 10.87 17.69 4.18
CA GLY A 187 12.14 17.04 3.85
C GLY A 187 13.15 18.01 3.27
N SER A 188 14.36 18.00 3.87
CA SER A 188 15.63 18.67 3.53
C SER A 188 15.55 20.07 2.93
N GLU A 189 16.08 21.06 3.68
CA GLU A 189 16.26 22.47 3.29
C GLU A 189 16.49 22.67 1.78
N GLY A 190 15.45 23.17 1.12
CA GLY A 190 15.46 23.46 -0.31
C GLY A 190 14.27 24.32 -0.68
N SER A 191 14.39 25.07 -1.78
CA SER A 191 13.31 25.93 -2.30
C SER A 191 12.15 25.13 -2.91
N ILE A 192 12.24 23.79 -2.96
CA ILE A 192 11.24 22.89 -3.54
C ILE A 192 10.95 21.74 -2.55
N LEU A 193 9.70 21.62 -2.11
CA LEU A 193 9.19 20.54 -1.26
C LEU A 193 8.26 19.61 -2.05
N THR A 194 8.21 18.33 -1.67
CA THR A 194 7.33 17.36 -2.32
C THR A 194 5.95 17.38 -1.67
N ALA A 195 4.91 17.66 -2.46
CA ALA A 195 3.52 17.62 -2.05
C ALA A 195 2.89 16.26 -2.37
N GLY A 196 2.23 15.67 -1.36
CA GLY A 196 1.47 14.42 -1.49
C GLY A 196 0.10 14.65 -2.13
N SER A 197 -0.59 15.73 -1.76
CA SER A 197 -1.92 16.05 -2.28
C SER A 197 -2.18 17.55 -2.31
N VAL A 198 -3.04 17.97 -3.24
CA VAL A 198 -3.59 19.32 -3.33
C VAL A 198 -5.10 19.25 -3.46
N THR A 199 -5.79 20.08 -2.69
CA THR A 199 -7.23 20.33 -2.83
C THR A 199 -7.47 21.82 -3.05
N ALA A 200 -8.57 22.16 -3.73
CA ALA A 200 -8.93 23.55 -4.01
C ALA A 200 -10.38 23.80 -3.60
N GLU A 201 -10.66 24.95 -2.99
CA GLU A 201 -12.02 25.33 -2.63
C GLU A 201 -12.86 25.52 -3.90
N GLY A 202 -13.92 24.71 -4.06
CA GLY A 202 -14.86 24.81 -5.18
C GLY A 202 -14.42 24.12 -6.48
N LYS A 203 -13.30 23.38 -6.49
CA LYS A 203 -12.90 22.53 -7.62
C LYS A 203 -12.72 21.09 -7.17
N THR A 204 -13.44 20.19 -7.81
CA THR A 204 -13.31 18.74 -7.64
C THR A 204 -12.92 18.17 -9.01
N ALA A 205 -11.74 17.54 -9.12
CA ALA A 205 -11.46 16.72 -10.28
C ALA A 205 -12.07 15.36 -9.96
N GLU A 206 -13.21 15.08 -10.57
CA GLU A 206 -13.71 13.72 -10.64
C GLU A 206 -12.65 12.88 -11.35
N SER A 207 -12.25 11.76 -10.75
CA SER A 207 -11.33 10.81 -11.34
C SER A 207 -12.01 10.21 -12.58
N VAL A 208 -11.71 10.75 -13.75
CA VAL A 208 -12.07 10.11 -15.02
C VAL A 208 -11.05 9.00 -15.27
N LEU A 209 -11.15 7.92 -14.51
CA LEU A 209 -10.70 6.63 -15.01
C LEU A 209 -11.47 6.36 -16.31
N PRO A 210 -10.79 6.03 -17.42
CA PRO A 210 -11.50 5.49 -18.57
C PRO A 210 -12.32 4.28 -18.08
N PRO A 211 -13.60 4.16 -18.45
CA PRO A 211 -14.35 2.95 -18.13
C PRO A 211 -13.56 1.76 -18.66
N ALA A 212 -13.33 0.77 -17.78
CA ALA A 212 -12.73 -0.49 -18.13
C ALA A 212 -13.37 -0.98 -19.44
N GLN A 213 -12.56 -1.10 -20.49
CA GLN A 213 -13.01 -1.74 -21.71
C GLN A 213 -13.44 -3.14 -21.32
N THR A 214 -14.75 -3.35 -21.34
CA THR A 214 -15.36 -4.65 -21.17
C THR A 214 -14.93 -5.42 -22.42
N ASP A 215 -13.97 -6.31 -22.24
CA ASP A 215 -13.52 -7.21 -23.30
C ASP A 215 -14.67 -8.18 -23.57
N ALA A 216 -15.59 -7.76 -24.43
CA ALA A 216 -16.64 -8.58 -24.98
C ALA A 216 -15.99 -9.55 -25.96
N SER A 217 -15.54 -10.69 -25.45
CA SER A 217 -15.22 -11.84 -26.29
C SER A 217 -16.54 -12.39 -26.84
N GLU A 218 -16.95 -11.92 -28.02
CA GLU A 218 -17.93 -12.63 -28.84
C GLU A 218 -17.33 -13.95 -29.35
N PRO A 219 -18.17 -15.00 -29.52
CA PRO A 219 -17.71 -16.37 -29.66
C PRO A 219 -17.20 -16.65 -31.08
N ASP A 220 -16.03 -17.28 -31.16
CA ASP A 220 -15.41 -17.69 -32.41
C ASP A 220 -16.28 -18.71 -33.15
N GLY A 221 -16.55 -18.40 -34.42
CA GLY A 221 -17.41 -19.15 -35.32
C GLY A 221 -16.65 -20.21 -36.09
N THR A 222 -17.26 -21.39 -36.18
CA THR A 222 -17.36 -22.24 -37.37
C THR A 222 -16.07 -22.39 -38.23
N GLN A 223 -15.30 -23.46 -37.98
CA GLN A 223 -14.41 -24.03 -38.99
C GLN A 223 -15.20 -25.00 -39.88
N ALA A 224 -15.35 -24.67 -41.15
CA ALA A 224 -15.76 -25.57 -42.22
C ALA A 224 -14.67 -25.62 -43.29
N GLU A 225 -13.97 -26.75 -43.32
CA GLU A 225 -13.66 -27.59 -44.49
C GLU A 225 -13.22 -26.91 -45.80
N GLN A 226 -11.95 -27.13 -46.18
CA GLN A 226 -11.52 -27.07 -47.58
C GLN A 226 -10.65 -28.28 -47.94
N THR A 227 -11.25 -29.14 -48.76
CA THR A 227 -10.69 -30.27 -49.51
C THR A 227 -9.75 -29.80 -50.63
N PRO A 228 -8.69 -30.53 -51.01
CA PRO A 228 -8.06 -30.40 -52.32
C PRO A 228 -8.47 -31.56 -53.27
N ALA A 229 -8.79 -31.21 -54.51
CA ALA A 229 -8.95 -32.09 -55.68
C ALA A 229 -8.09 -31.46 -56.80
N THR A 230 -7.37 -32.10 -57.74
CA THR A 230 -7.32 -33.44 -58.36
C THR A 230 -6.08 -33.48 -59.29
N ALA A 231 -5.50 -34.68 -59.56
CA ALA A 231 -5.07 -35.22 -60.88
C ALA A 231 -3.88 -36.22 -60.69
N ALA A 232 -4.07 -37.54 -60.78
CA ALA A 232 -4.22 -38.41 -61.97
C ALA A 232 -2.89 -38.83 -62.63
N GLN A 233 -2.50 -40.11 -62.49
CA GLN A 233 -2.30 -41.09 -63.60
C GLN A 233 -1.72 -42.44 -63.11
N ALA A 234 -2.31 -43.53 -63.63
CA ALA A 234 -1.97 -44.95 -63.47
C ALA A 234 -1.07 -45.43 -64.64
N PRO A 235 -1.01 -46.74 -65.01
CA PRO A 235 -0.95 -48.02 -64.29
C PRO A 235 0.42 -48.73 -64.61
N VAL A 236 0.80 -49.89 -64.06
CA VAL A 236 0.38 -51.29 -64.32
C VAL A 236 0.96 -52.16 -63.20
#